data_AF-A0A9E5YGX7-F1
#
_entry.id   AF-A0A9E5YGX7-F1
#
_cell.length_a   1.000
_cell.length_b   1.000
_cell.length_c   1.000
_cell.angle_alpha   90.00
_cell.angle_beta   90.00
_cell.angle_gamma   90.00
#
_symmetry.space_group_name_H-M   'P 1'
#
loop_
_entity.id
_entity.type
_entity.pdbx_description
1 polymer ?
#
loop_
_entity_poly.entity_id
_entity_poly.type
_entity_poly.pdbx_seq_one_letter_code
_entity_poly.pdbx_strand_id
1 'polypeptide(L)'
;MGTCNYCNTSGRTISNTIGYCADCIRDHFDVVWPQIKKVHDQSIPYSLLAFYPQFYLNDLPTTAKSHALRCREVALDAGLANVNIGNIHLLSKDYS
;
A
#
# COMPACT_ATOMS: atom_id res chain seq x y z
N MET A 1 -10.88 -10.43 21.29
CA MET A 1 -11.07 -11.82 20.82
C MET A 1 -11.69 -11.71 19.44
N GLY A 2 -11.06 -12.26 18.41
CA GLY A 2 -11.58 -12.17 17.05
C GLY A 2 -12.43 -13.37 16.68
N THR A 3 -13.23 -13.20 15.63
CA THR A 3 -14.20 -14.20 15.15
C THR A 3 -13.92 -14.53 13.69
N CYS A 4 -13.95 -15.81 13.35
CA CYS A 4 -13.82 -16.27 11.97
C CYS A 4 -15.13 -16.07 11.20
N ASN A 5 -15.09 -15.37 10.07
CA ASN A 5 -16.26 -15.12 9.23
C ASN A 5 -16.71 -16.35 8.41
N TYR A 6 -15.93 -17.44 8.41
CA TYR A 6 -16.30 -18.71 7.75
C TYR A 6 -16.95 -19.70 8.72
N CYS A 7 -16.25 -20.08 9.79
CA CYS A 7 -16.73 -21.08 10.75
C CYS A 7 -17.36 -20.52 12.04
N ASN A 8 -17.41 -19.19 12.19
CA ASN A 8 -17.96 -18.48 13.36
C ASN A 8 -17.26 -18.75 14.71
N THR A 9 -16.11 -19.43 14.71
CA THR A 9 -15.34 -19.65 15.94
C THR A 9 -14.64 -18.37 16.39
N SER A 10 -14.67 -18.12 17.70
CA SER A 10 -13.98 -17.01 18.35
C SER A 10 -12.68 -17.47 19.01
N GLY A 11 -11.63 -16.66 18.94
CA GLY A 11 -10.31 -17.01 19.48
C GLY A 11 -9.41 -15.82 19.75
N ARG A 12 -8.47 -15.97 20.68
CA ARG A 12 -7.48 -14.91 21.01
C ARG A 12 -6.47 -14.70 19.88
N THR A 13 -6.19 -15.73 19.10
CA THR A 13 -5.25 -15.72 17.98
C THR A 13 -5.90 -15.34 16.64
N ILE A 14 -7.21 -15.10 16.63
CA ILE A 14 -7.95 -14.66 15.44
C ILE A 14 -7.89 -13.13 15.36
N SER A 15 -7.38 -12.60 14.25
CA SER A 15 -7.35 -11.16 13.97
C SER A 15 -8.72 -10.66 13.56
N ASN A 16 -9.18 -9.55 14.13
CA ASN A 16 -10.38 -8.84 13.68
C ASN A 16 -10.22 -8.18 12.31
N THR A 17 -8.98 -7.91 11.90
CA THR A 17 -8.68 -7.29 10.60
C THR A 17 -8.70 -8.31 9.47
N ILE A 18 -8.07 -9.48 9.67
CA ILE A 18 -8.11 -10.56 8.69
C ILE A 18 -9.47 -11.25 8.71
N GLY A 19 -10.06 -11.46 9.91
CA GLY A 19 -11.41 -11.99 10.08
C GLY A 19 -11.57 -13.49 9.82
N TYR A 20 -10.48 -14.25 9.71
CA TYR A 20 -10.51 -15.70 9.51
C TYR A 20 -9.52 -16.40 10.44
N CYS A 21 -9.88 -17.60 10.93
CA CYS A 21 -8.97 -18.43 11.71
C CYS A 21 -7.96 -19.14 10.80
N ALA A 22 -6.86 -19.61 11.38
CA ALA A 22 -5.78 -20.26 10.64
C ALA A 22 -6.25 -21.54 9.92
N ASP A 23 -7.19 -22.29 10.48
CA ASP A 23 -7.70 -23.54 9.88
C ASP A 23 -8.52 -23.25 8.62
N CYS A 24 -9.47 -22.31 8.69
CA CYS A 24 -10.26 -21.92 7.52
C CYS A 24 -9.42 -21.30 6.39
N ILE A 25 -8.34 -20.59 6.73
CA ILE A 25 -7.41 -20.07 5.72
C ILE A 25 -6.69 -21.21 4.98
N ARG A 26 -6.31 -22.28 5.68
CA ARG A 26 -5.60 -23.42 5.07
C ARG A 26 -6.53 -24.35 4.30
N ASP A 27 -7.71 -24.63 4.84
CA ASP A 27 -8.60 -25.67 4.33
C ASP A 27 -9.63 -25.14 3.31
N HIS A 28 -9.89 -23.83 3.31
CA HIS A 28 -10.91 -23.20 2.48
C HIS A 28 -10.40 -21.95 1.78
N PHE A 29 -9.12 -21.94 1.41
CA PHE A 29 -8.42 -20.77 0.87
C PHE A 29 -9.18 -20.11 -0.28
N ASP A 30 -9.63 -20.88 -1.28
CA ASP A 30 -10.32 -20.34 -2.45
C ASP A 30 -11.62 -19.60 -2.11
N VAL A 31 -12.27 -19.97 -1.01
CA VAL A 31 -13.52 -19.36 -0.55
C VAL A 31 -13.25 -18.09 0.26
N VAL A 32 -12.21 -18.09 1.11
CA VAL A 32 -11.92 -16.98 2.03
C VAL A 32 -10.96 -15.94 1.45
N TRP A 33 -10.17 -16.32 0.44
CA TRP A 33 -9.15 -15.48 -0.17
C TRP A 33 -9.71 -14.18 -0.75
N PRO A 34 -10.86 -14.13 -1.43
CA PRO A 34 -11.37 -12.87 -2.00
C PRO A 34 -11.53 -11.75 -0.96
N GLN A 35 -11.91 -12.08 0.28
CA GLN A 35 -12.04 -11.13 1.38
C GLN A 35 -10.68 -10.80 1.99
N ILE A 36 -9.81 -11.80 2.21
CA ILE A 36 -8.45 -11.60 2.73
C ILE A 36 -7.64 -10.71 1.78
N LYS A 37 -7.75 -10.94 0.48
CA LYS A 37 -7.12 -10.13 -0.57
C LYS A 37 -7.51 -8.67 -0.46
N LYS A 38 -8.79 -8.35 -0.24
CA LYS A 38 -9.24 -6.94 -0.08
C LYS A 38 -8.53 -6.23 1.07
N VAL A 39 -8.30 -6.93 2.18
CA VAL A 39 -7.57 -6.38 3.34
C VAL A 39 -6.11 -6.12 2.99
N HIS A 40 -5.47 -7.03 2.24
CA HIS A 40 -4.11 -6.84 1.76
C HIS A 40 -4.01 -5.68 0.75
N ASP A 41 -4.88 -5.65 -0.25
CA ASP A 41 -4.88 -4.60 -1.30
C ASP A 41 -4.94 -3.19 -0.69
N GLN A 42 -5.70 -3.00 0.38
CA GLN A 42 -5.83 -1.71 1.07
C GLN A 42 -4.59 -1.34 1.92
N SER A 43 -3.82 -2.33 2.36
CA SER A 43 -2.71 -2.12 3.29
C SER A 43 -1.34 -2.09 2.63
N ILE A 44 -1.20 -2.65 1.42
CA ILE A 44 0.08 -2.65 0.68
C ILE A 44 0.49 -1.21 0.39
N PRO A 45 1.67 -0.77 0.86
CA PRO A 45 2.13 0.59 0.64
C PRO A 45 2.57 0.79 -0.82
N TYR A 46 2.16 1.90 -1.41
CA TYR A 46 2.64 2.39 -2.70
C TYR A 46 3.50 3.63 -2.47
N SER A 47 4.83 3.45 -2.50
CA SER A 47 5.79 4.50 -2.21
C SER A 47 6.36 5.13 -3.49
N LEU A 48 6.02 6.39 -3.73
CA LEU A 48 6.59 7.22 -4.79
C LEU A 48 7.92 7.80 -4.30
N LEU A 49 9.04 7.38 -4.87
CA LEU A 49 10.37 7.84 -4.43
C LEU A 49 10.79 9.11 -5.16
N ALA A 50 11.20 10.13 -4.40
CA ALA A 50 11.85 11.30 -4.97
C ALA A 50 13.16 10.91 -5.65
N PHE A 51 13.33 11.32 -6.91
CA PHE A 51 14.56 11.13 -7.66
C PHE A 51 15.54 12.28 -7.40
N TYR A 52 16.78 11.92 -7.10
CA TYR A 52 17.89 12.84 -6.95
C TYR A 52 19.05 12.39 -7.85
N PRO A 53 19.42 13.18 -8.88
CA PRO A 53 20.46 12.84 -9.83
C PRO A 53 21.83 12.93 -9.16
N GLN A 54 22.37 11.78 -8.77
CA GLN A 54 23.76 11.65 -8.31
C GLN A 54 24.59 10.98 -9.41
N PHE A 55 25.90 11.21 -9.42
CA PHE A 55 26.87 10.62 -10.35
C PHE A 55 26.67 11.11 -11.80
N TYR A 56 26.65 10.22 -12.80
CA TYR A 56 26.60 10.57 -14.23
C TYR A 56 25.23 11.05 -14.75
N LEU A 57 24.26 11.30 -13.88
CA LEU A 57 22.90 11.72 -14.26
C LEU A 57 22.72 13.24 -14.18
N ASN A 58 23.78 14.01 -14.47
CA ASN A 58 23.80 15.46 -14.30
C ASN A 58 22.94 16.23 -15.33
N ASP A 59 22.36 15.52 -16.29
CA ASP A 59 21.45 16.02 -17.32
C ASP A 59 19.96 15.92 -16.91
N LEU A 60 19.64 15.22 -15.82
CA LEU A 60 18.27 15.07 -15.33
C LEU A 60 17.98 16.00 -14.13
N PRO A 61 16.75 16.52 -13.99
CA PRO A 61 16.37 17.29 -12.81
C PRO A 61 16.03 16.36 -11.63
N THR A 62 16.12 16.91 -10.43
CA THR A 62 15.46 16.32 -9.24
C THR A 62 13.94 16.32 -9.42
N THR A 63 13.23 15.41 -8.77
CA THR A 63 11.75 15.41 -8.83
C THR A 63 11.20 16.70 -8.20
N ALA A 64 10.46 17.48 -8.99
CA ALA A 64 9.76 18.66 -8.49
C ALA A 64 8.65 18.28 -7.51
N LYS A 65 8.43 19.12 -6.49
CA LYS A 65 7.38 18.89 -5.49
C LYS A 65 5.98 18.82 -6.12
N SER A 66 5.65 19.70 -7.07
CA SER A 66 4.35 19.62 -7.75
C SER A 66 4.19 18.33 -8.55
N HIS A 67 5.26 17.83 -9.18
CA HIS A 67 5.24 16.58 -9.93
C HIS A 67 4.95 15.40 -8.99
N ALA A 68 5.66 15.28 -7.87
CA ALA A 68 5.43 14.21 -6.89
C ALA A 68 4.00 14.24 -6.32
N LEU A 69 3.46 15.42 -6.04
CA LEU A 69 2.09 15.59 -5.55
C LEU A 69 1.05 15.17 -6.61
N ARG A 70 1.23 15.54 -7.88
CA ARG A 70 0.36 15.09 -8.97
C ARG A 70 0.38 13.56 -9.13
N CYS A 71 1.56 12.94 -9.08
CA CYS A 71 1.66 11.48 -9.12
C CYS A 71 0.91 10.82 -7.96
N ARG A 72 0.98 11.40 -6.76
CA ARG A 72 0.23 10.92 -5.60
C ARG A 72 -1.28 11.04 -5.80
N GLU A 73 -1.75 12.16 -6.35
CA GLU A 73 -3.17 12.37 -6.66
C GLU A 73 -3.68 11.33 -7.66
N VAL A 74 -2.98 11.16 -8.79
CA VAL A 74 -3.33 10.14 -9.79
C VAL A 74 -3.35 8.72 -9.21
N ALA A 75 -2.41 8.39 -8.31
CA ALA A 75 -2.38 7.10 -7.64
C ALA A 75 -3.61 6.88 -6.73
N LEU A 76 -4.05 7.92 -6.01
CA LEU A 76 -5.26 7.87 -5.19
C LEU A 76 -6.51 7.74 -6.07
N ASP A 77 -6.59 8.48 -7.18
CA ASP A 77 -7.71 8.42 -8.13
C ASP A 77 -7.81 7.05 -8.82
N ALA A 78 -6.69 6.36 -9.00
CA ALA A 78 -6.64 4.98 -9.50
C ALA A 78 -7.11 3.94 -8.45
N GLY A 79 -7.44 4.35 -7.23
CA GLY A 79 -7.99 3.50 -6.17
C GLY A 79 -6.96 2.94 -5.19
N LEU A 80 -5.71 3.41 -5.23
CA LEU A 80 -4.71 3.01 -4.22
C LEU A 80 -4.99 3.73 -2.90
N ALA A 81 -5.11 2.97 -1.81
CA ALA A 81 -5.46 3.52 -0.49
C ALA A 81 -4.24 3.98 0.33
N ASN A 82 -3.08 3.35 0.15
CA ASN A 82 -1.90 3.56 0.98
C ASN A 82 -0.73 4.16 0.16
N VAL A 83 -0.88 5.41 -0.29
CA VAL A 83 0.11 6.11 -1.13
C VAL A 83 0.94 7.11 -0.32
N ASN A 84 2.27 6.98 -0.37
CA ASN A 84 3.21 7.88 0.29
C ASN A 84 4.31 8.36 -0.66
N ILE A 85 4.86 9.55 -0.40
CA ILE A 85 6.03 10.08 -1.11
C ILE A 85 7.25 9.89 -0.21
N GLY A 86 8.17 9.03 -0.64
CA GLY A 86 9.44 8.76 0.04
C GLY A 86 10.52 9.77 -0.34
N ASN A 87 11.55 9.88 0.51
CA ASN A 87 12.68 10.79 0.31
C ASN A 87 12.27 12.25 0.03
N ILE A 88 11.23 12.73 0.71
CA ILE A 88 10.63 14.05 0.48
C ILE A 88 11.64 15.22 0.58
N HIS A 89 12.72 15.04 1.35
CA HIS A 89 13.81 16.00 1.50
C HIS A 89 14.65 16.19 0.23
N LEU A 90 14.53 15.29 -0.76
CA LEU A 90 15.19 15.38 -2.06
C LEU A 90 14.35 16.09 -3.12
N LEU A 91 13.09 16.44 -2.81
CA LEU A 91 12.23 17.16 -3.75
C LEU A 91 12.69 18.60 -3.93
N SER A 92 12.58 19.09 -5.16
CA SER A 92 12.94 20.45 -5.55
C SER A 92 11.72 21.33 -5.84
N LYS A 93 12.00 22.60 -6.18
CA LYS A 93 10.99 23.52 -6.74
C LYS A 93 10.53 23.02 -8.12
N ASP A 94 9.51 23.68 -8.66
CA ASP A 94 9.00 23.33 -9.98
C ASP A 94 10.07 23.49 -11.08
N TYR A 95 9.92 22.68 -12.13
CA TYR A 95 10.77 22.78 -13.31
C TYR A 95 10.69 24.20 -13.87
N SER A 96 11.85 24.79 -14.13
CA SER A 96 11.99 26.15 -14.67
C SER A 96 11.64 26.22 -16.14
#